data_AF-A0A3S1CS11-F1
#
_entry.id   AF-A0A3S1CS11-F1
#
_cell.length_a   1.000
_cell.length_b   1.000
_cell.length_c   1.000
_cell.angle_alpha   90.00
_cell.angle_beta   90.00
_cell.angle_gamma   90.00
#
_symmetry.space_group_name_H-M   'P 1'
#
loop_
_entity.id
_entity.type
_entity.pdbx_description
1 polymer ?
#
loop_
_entity_poly.entity_id
_entity_poly.type
_entity_poly.pdbx_seq_one_letter_code
_entity_poly.pdbx_strand_id
1 'polypeptide(L)'
;MEKTFQTDSGITIAPLYTQPVAMDELPGIFPFTRGIHATMYRDKLWTMRQYAGFSTAEESNKRYHYLLSQGVMGLSVAFDLPTQIGYDSDHPMSEGEVGKVGVAIDSLDDMEVLFKDISLEQISTSMTINATGFILLALYIALAKKQGADIKKISGTIQNDILKEYAARGTFIYPPQPSMRIITDIFDYCSREVPKWNTISISGYHIREAGANAVQELAFTLSNGKAYLKAAIEKGLDINVFAKRLSFFFNAHNHLFEEVAKFRAARRMWANITKELGATDPKAQMLRFHTQTGGSTLTAQQPHNNIVRVAVQTLAATMGGTQSLHTNGYDEALSLPTEEAARIALRTQQIIGYESGVADTVDPLAGSYYVEALTNEVEQKAWDLIHKIDAMGGAVSAIEQGFVQDEIARSAYKYQQDVENNEKIIVGVNKFTTTDTQPPEVFRIDDSIRQIQSDKLKALRARRNNTAVQDILQRISAAAGTTENIMPLVVEAVEKYCTLGEIADTLRNVWGEYK
;
A
#
# COMPACT_ATOMS: atom_id res chain seq x y z
N MET A 1 -34.21 10.13 26.04
CA MET A 1 -33.67 9.00 25.26
C MET A 1 -32.18 8.95 25.51
N GLU A 2 -31.66 7.78 25.87
CA GLU A 2 -30.21 7.59 25.99
C GLU A 2 -29.57 7.83 24.61
N LYS A 3 -28.46 8.58 24.58
CA LYS A 3 -27.77 8.87 23.32
C LYS A 3 -27.07 7.59 22.86
N THR A 4 -27.54 6.99 21.77
CA THR A 4 -26.87 5.83 21.14
C THR A 4 -25.59 6.31 20.46
N PHE A 5 -24.46 5.67 20.79
CA PHE A 5 -23.19 5.89 20.10
C PHE A 5 -22.92 4.74 19.14
N GLN A 6 -22.42 5.06 17.94
CA GLN A 6 -22.08 4.07 16.92
C GLN A 6 -20.71 4.39 16.33
N THR A 7 -20.00 3.35 15.90
CA THR A 7 -18.84 3.53 15.02
C THR A 7 -19.27 3.90 13.60
N ASP A 8 -18.32 4.30 12.76
CA ASP A 8 -18.58 4.58 11.34
C ASP A 8 -19.06 3.34 10.57
N SER A 9 -18.77 2.15 11.09
CA SER A 9 -19.26 0.88 10.54
C SER A 9 -20.66 0.50 11.04
N GLY A 10 -21.34 1.40 11.75
CA GLY A 10 -22.69 1.17 12.29
C GLY A 10 -22.74 0.16 13.44
N ILE A 11 -21.62 -0.05 14.15
CA ILE A 11 -21.57 -0.90 15.35
C ILE A 11 -21.98 -0.06 16.55
N THR A 12 -23.05 -0.46 17.24
CA THR A 12 -23.50 0.21 18.46
C THR A 12 -22.52 -0.02 19.61
N ILE A 13 -22.08 1.06 20.24
CA ILE A 13 -21.17 1.05 21.38
C ILE A 13 -22.01 1.12 22.66
N ALA A 14 -21.94 0.08 23.48
CA ALA A 14 -22.57 0.09 24.79
C ALA A 14 -21.88 1.12 25.72
N PRO A 15 -22.60 1.77 26.65
CA PRO A 15 -22.00 2.71 27.60
C PRO A 15 -20.91 2.06 28.47
N LEU A 16 -21.02 0.75 28.71
CA LEU A 16 -20.07 -0.05 29.47
C LEU A 16 -20.14 -1.50 29.00
N TYR A 17 -18.97 -2.13 28.81
CA TYR A 17 -18.84 -3.56 28.57
C TYR A 17 -18.37 -4.22 29.87
N THR A 18 -19.04 -5.29 30.33
CA THR A 18 -18.74 -5.95 31.61
C THR A 18 -18.57 -7.48 31.50
N GLN A 19 -18.81 -8.04 30.31
CA GLN A 19 -18.74 -9.48 30.10
C GLN A 19 -17.39 -9.85 29.49
N PRO A 20 -16.66 -10.81 30.09
CA PRO A 20 -15.41 -11.29 29.52
C PRO A 20 -15.68 -12.08 28.23
N VAL A 21 -14.81 -11.91 27.24
CA VAL A 21 -14.70 -12.81 26.09
C VAL A 21 -13.61 -13.85 26.42
N ALA A 22 -13.84 -15.12 26.10
CA ALA A 22 -12.84 -16.17 26.33
C ALA A 22 -11.53 -15.86 25.58
N MET A 23 -10.39 -16.05 26.25
CA MET A 23 -9.07 -15.68 25.73
C MET A 23 -8.08 -16.85 25.81
N ASP A 24 -8.20 -17.78 24.87
CA ASP A 24 -7.30 -18.94 24.78
C ASP A 24 -6.15 -18.73 23.78
N GLU A 25 -6.16 -17.60 23.06
CA GLU A 25 -5.20 -17.30 22.01
C GLU A 25 -3.89 -16.69 22.54
N LEU A 26 -2.77 -17.08 21.91
CA LEU A 26 -1.43 -16.56 22.21
C LEU A 26 -0.81 -15.90 20.96
N PRO A 27 0.03 -14.86 21.14
CA PRO A 27 0.71 -14.22 20.02
C PRO A 27 1.70 -15.20 19.35
N GLY A 28 1.83 -15.09 18.02
CA GLY A 28 2.67 -15.98 17.22
C GLY A 28 2.09 -17.38 16.98
N ILE A 29 0.88 -17.67 17.49
CA ILE A 29 0.16 -18.92 17.29
C ILE A 29 -1.12 -18.63 16.51
N PHE A 30 -1.50 -19.54 15.62
CA PHE A 30 -2.78 -19.49 14.91
C PHE A 30 -3.95 -19.26 15.91
N PRO A 31 -4.89 -18.35 15.65
CA PRO A 31 -5.12 -17.60 14.40
C PRO A 31 -4.47 -16.20 14.38
N PHE A 32 -3.45 -15.95 15.21
CA PHE A 32 -2.61 -14.74 15.23
C PHE A 32 -3.34 -13.43 15.58
N THR A 33 -4.54 -13.47 16.16
CA THR A 33 -5.29 -12.26 16.57
C THR A 33 -4.43 -11.32 17.41
N ARG A 34 -3.65 -11.89 18.34
CA ARG A 34 -2.77 -11.17 19.27
C ARG A 34 -1.41 -10.75 18.69
N GLY A 35 -1.19 -10.98 17.40
CA GLY A 35 0.06 -10.66 16.70
C GLY A 35 0.72 -11.90 16.09
N ILE A 36 1.49 -11.68 15.02
CA ILE A 36 2.13 -12.75 14.23
C ILE A 36 3.44 -13.29 14.82
N HIS A 37 4.00 -12.61 15.82
CA HIS A 37 5.23 -13.00 16.51
C HIS A 37 4.97 -13.08 18.01
N ALA A 38 5.57 -14.07 18.69
CA ALA A 38 5.34 -14.27 20.13
C ALA A 38 5.79 -13.08 20.98
N THR A 39 6.85 -12.38 20.55
CA THR A 39 7.46 -11.25 21.28
C THR A 39 7.06 -9.87 20.73
N MET A 40 6.50 -9.80 19.52
CA MET A 40 6.20 -8.56 18.78
C MET A 40 7.29 -7.49 19.01
N TYR A 41 6.90 -6.32 19.54
CA TYR A 41 7.77 -5.17 19.67
C TYR A 41 8.78 -5.24 20.81
N ARG A 42 8.67 -6.24 21.69
CA ARG A 42 9.67 -6.49 22.74
C ARG A 42 11.00 -6.96 22.18
N ASP A 43 10.96 -7.59 21.00
CA ASP A 43 12.16 -7.98 20.26
C ASP A 43 12.58 -6.86 19.29
N LYS A 44 11.65 -6.42 18.44
CA LYS A 44 11.92 -5.36 17.46
C LYS A 44 10.70 -4.50 17.21
N LEU A 45 10.86 -3.18 17.28
CA LEU A 45 9.83 -2.21 16.88
C LEU A 45 9.40 -2.43 15.41
N TRP A 46 8.21 -1.92 15.06
CA TRP A 46 7.79 -1.87 13.66
C TRP A 46 8.78 -1.07 12.82
N THR A 47 8.79 -1.34 11.52
CA THR A 47 9.61 -0.57 10.59
C THR A 47 9.02 0.83 10.42
N MET A 48 9.68 1.86 10.96
CA MET A 48 9.37 3.26 10.70
C MET A 48 9.73 3.58 9.25
N ARG A 49 8.73 3.65 8.38
CA ARG A 49 8.90 3.75 6.93
C ARG A 49 8.14 4.97 6.42
N GLN A 50 8.87 6.05 6.20
CA GLN A 50 8.29 7.26 5.60
C GLN A 50 8.23 7.12 4.07
N TYR A 51 7.11 7.58 3.52
CA TYR A 51 6.84 7.62 2.09
C TYR A 51 7.53 8.85 1.52
N ALA A 52 8.33 8.66 0.49
CA ALA A 52 9.15 9.72 -0.08
C ALA A 52 9.44 9.49 -1.56
N GLY A 53 9.63 10.59 -2.28
CA GLY A 53 9.86 10.61 -3.70
C GLY A 53 8.97 11.66 -4.32
N PHE A 54 9.58 12.64 -4.97
CA PHE A 54 8.90 13.69 -5.72
C PHE A 54 9.91 14.34 -6.64
N SER A 55 9.44 15.02 -7.67
CA SER A 55 10.29 15.70 -8.65
C SER A 55 11.20 14.71 -9.39
N THR A 56 12.50 14.98 -9.48
CA THR A 56 13.46 14.14 -10.19
C THR A 56 14.04 13.02 -9.31
N ALA A 57 14.68 12.05 -9.95
CA ALA A 57 15.41 10.99 -9.27
C ALA A 57 16.53 11.55 -8.37
N GLU A 58 17.20 12.63 -8.78
CA GLU A 58 18.26 13.29 -8.00
C GLU A 58 17.73 13.90 -6.69
N GLU A 59 16.61 14.64 -6.74
CA GLU A 59 16.01 15.22 -5.53
C GLU A 59 15.44 14.16 -4.60
N SER A 60 14.81 13.12 -5.18
CA SER A 60 14.34 11.97 -4.43
C SER A 60 15.49 11.21 -3.75
N ASN A 61 16.62 11.03 -4.43
CA ASN A 61 17.82 10.42 -3.85
C ASN A 61 18.38 11.23 -2.66
N LYS A 62 18.49 12.57 -2.80
CA LYS A 62 18.89 13.45 -1.68
C LYS A 62 17.96 13.27 -0.49
N ARG A 63 16.64 13.19 -0.74
CA ARG A 63 15.64 12.95 0.29
C ARG A 63 15.80 11.59 0.97
N TYR A 64 16.17 10.55 0.23
CA TYR A 64 16.45 9.23 0.80
C TYR A 64 17.64 9.26 1.75
N HIS A 65 18.74 9.88 1.35
CA HIS A 65 19.91 10.06 2.22
C HIS A 65 19.57 10.87 3.48
N TYR A 66 18.77 11.94 3.36
CA TYR A 66 18.26 12.67 4.52
C TYR A 66 17.45 11.76 5.46
N LEU A 67 16.45 11.05 4.94
CA LEU A 67 15.59 10.18 5.76
C LEU A 67 16.36 9.06 6.45
N LEU A 68 17.33 8.46 5.76
CA LEU A 68 18.23 7.46 6.34
C LEU A 68 19.07 8.08 7.47
N SER A 69 19.60 9.29 7.29
CA SER A 69 20.33 10.01 8.34
C SER A 69 19.46 10.34 9.56
N GLN A 70 18.13 10.44 9.40
CA GLN A 70 17.18 10.70 10.48
C GLN A 70 16.69 9.43 11.20
N GLY A 71 17.14 8.25 10.78
CA GLY A 71 16.83 6.97 11.43
C GLY A 71 15.64 6.20 10.84
N VAL A 72 15.24 6.49 9.58
CA VAL A 72 14.28 5.63 8.86
C VAL A 72 14.91 4.24 8.62
N MET A 73 14.13 3.18 8.81
CA MET A 73 14.62 1.78 8.76
C MET A 73 14.43 1.10 7.38
N GLY A 74 13.83 1.80 6.42
CA GLY A 74 13.66 1.34 5.05
C GLY A 74 13.03 2.42 4.16
N LEU A 75 13.28 2.36 2.85
CA LEU A 75 12.79 3.37 1.91
C LEU A 75 11.40 3.03 1.40
N SER A 76 10.59 4.03 1.10
CA SER A 76 9.32 3.82 0.38
C SER A 76 9.21 4.84 -0.74
N VAL A 77 9.20 4.36 -1.98
CA VAL A 77 9.23 5.16 -3.20
C VAL A 77 7.82 5.50 -3.66
N ALA A 78 7.58 6.79 -3.86
CA ALA A 78 6.39 7.33 -4.52
C ALA A 78 6.71 7.68 -5.98
N PHE A 79 5.90 7.22 -6.93
CA PHE A 79 6.10 7.47 -8.35
C PHE A 79 5.09 8.48 -8.88
N ASP A 80 5.45 9.24 -9.91
CA ASP A 80 4.52 10.16 -10.55
C ASP A 80 3.38 9.44 -11.29
N LEU A 81 2.37 10.19 -11.73
CA LEU A 81 1.21 9.58 -12.39
C LEU A 81 1.60 8.89 -13.71
N PRO A 82 2.41 9.49 -14.63
CA PRO A 82 2.86 8.82 -15.85
C PRO A 82 3.51 7.45 -15.62
N THR A 83 4.46 7.37 -14.67
CA THR A 83 5.12 6.11 -14.28
C THR A 83 4.10 5.07 -13.82
N GLN A 84 3.06 5.49 -13.08
CA GLN A 84 2.03 4.59 -12.57
C GLN A 84 1.12 4.02 -13.66
N ILE A 85 0.80 4.81 -14.69
CA ILE A 85 -0.13 4.43 -15.78
C ILE A 85 0.58 4.05 -17.08
N GLY A 86 1.90 3.82 -17.03
CA GLY A 86 2.61 3.20 -18.14
C GLY A 86 2.99 4.16 -19.27
N TYR A 87 3.23 5.44 -18.97
CA TYR A 87 3.69 6.41 -19.95
C TYR A 87 5.07 6.94 -19.60
N ASP A 88 5.92 7.07 -20.61
CA ASP A 88 7.17 7.81 -20.52
C ASP A 88 6.89 9.31 -20.35
N SER A 89 7.83 10.04 -19.75
CA SER A 89 7.73 11.48 -19.46
C SER A 89 7.55 12.36 -20.71
N ASP A 90 7.94 11.87 -21.89
CA ASP A 90 7.77 12.58 -23.17
C ASP A 90 6.48 12.21 -23.92
N HIS A 91 5.67 11.30 -23.38
CA HIS A 91 4.36 10.97 -23.94
C HIS A 91 3.37 12.15 -23.78
N PRO A 92 2.44 12.38 -24.74
CA PRO A 92 1.47 13.47 -24.63
C PRO A 92 0.58 13.42 -23.38
N MET A 93 0.17 12.22 -22.94
CA MET A 93 -0.63 12.05 -21.71
C MET A 93 0.14 12.38 -20.42
N SER A 94 1.46 12.52 -20.49
CA SER A 94 2.31 12.87 -19.34
C SER A 94 2.39 14.38 -19.12
N GLU A 95 1.83 15.19 -20.03
CA GLU A 95 1.84 16.64 -19.95
C GLU A 95 1.25 17.16 -18.63
N GLY A 96 2.06 17.92 -17.89
CA GLY A 96 1.63 18.51 -16.64
C GLY A 96 1.56 17.54 -15.48
N GLU A 97 2.02 16.29 -15.60
CA GLU A 97 1.98 15.30 -14.49
C GLU A 97 3.35 14.74 -14.12
N VAL A 98 4.38 14.95 -14.96
CA VAL A 98 5.75 14.47 -14.73
C VAL A 98 6.32 15.03 -13.42
N GLY A 99 6.72 14.13 -12.53
CA GLY A 99 7.35 14.47 -11.26
C GLY A 99 6.46 15.12 -10.20
N LYS A 100 5.15 15.33 -10.46
CA LYS A 100 4.26 16.12 -9.58
C LYS A 100 3.84 15.42 -8.29
N VAL A 101 3.51 14.14 -8.37
CA VAL A 101 2.98 13.37 -7.23
C VAL A 101 3.93 12.26 -6.78
N GLY A 102 5.13 12.23 -7.36
CA GLY A 102 6.17 11.24 -7.09
C GLY A 102 7.36 11.44 -8.02
N VAL A 103 8.33 10.54 -7.94
CA VAL A 103 9.48 10.55 -8.85
C VAL A 103 9.10 10.06 -10.25
N ALA A 104 9.60 10.72 -11.29
CA ALA A 104 9.51 10.26 -12.67
C ALA A 104 10.55 9.16 -12.95
N ILE A 105 10.11 7.99 -13.40
CA ILE A 105 10.99 6.86 -13.75
C ILE A 105 10.58 6.33 -15.12
N ASP A 106 11.42 6.58 -16.12
CA ASP A 106 11.17 6.13 -17.50
C ASP A 106 12.05 4.92 -17.86
N SER A 107 13.18 4.73 -17.18
CA SER A 107 14.18 3.74 -17.57
C SER A 107 15.12 3.30 -16.44
N LEU A 108 16.05 2.39 -16.76
CA LEU A 108 17.09 1.95 -15.84
C LEU A 108 18.05 3.09 -15.43
N ASP A 109 18.25 4.08 -16.30
CA ASP A 109 19.07 5.26 -15.97
C ASP A 109 18.49 6.04 -14.78
N ASP A 110 17.16 6.22 -14.74
CA ASP A 110 16.52 6.96 -13.67
C ASP A 110 16.63 6.21 -12.33
N MET A 111 16.53 4.88 -12.38
CA MET A 111 16.69 4.04 -11.19
C MET A 111 18.13 4.04 -10.68
N GLU A 112 19.13 4.07 -11.57
CA GLU A 112 20.54 4.23 -11.21
C GLU A 112 20.79 5.56 -10.48
N VAL A 113 20.16 6.63 -10.93
CA VAL A 113 20.22 7.94 -10.27
C VAL A 113 19.49 7.91 -8.93
N LEU A 114 18.27 7.35 -8.90
CA LEU A 114 17.41 7.30 -7.71
C LEU A 114 18.09 6.60 -6.53
N PHE A 115 18.83 5.52 -6.79
CA PHE A 115 19.55 4.75 -5.78
C PHE A 115 21.07 4.93 -5.83
N LYS A 116 21.54 6.04 -6.41
CA LYS A 116 22.96 6.38 -6.38
C LYS A 116 23.45 6.40 -4.93
N ASP A 117 24.57 5.70 -4.70
CA ASP A 117 25.20 5.53 -3.40
C ASP A 117 24.33 4.82 -2.33
N ILE A 118 23.31 4.06 -2.77
CA ILE A 118 22.46 3.21 -1.91
C ILE A 118 22.55 1.76 -2.41
N SER A 119 23.12 0.88 -1.58
CA SER A 119 23.25 -0.55 -1.92
C SER A 119 21.93 -1.29 -1.70
N LEU A 120 21.33 -1.80 -2.79
CA LEU A 120 20.02 -2.46 -2.77
C LEU A 120 20.01 -3.80 -2.00
N GLU A 121 21.15 -4.44 -1.80
CA GLU A 121 21.27 -5.65 -0.97
C GLU A 121 21.14 -5.34 0.53
N GLN A 122 21.53 -4.13 0.94
CA GLN A 122 21.63 -3.74 2.35
C GLN A 122 20.42 -2.97 2.88
N ILE A 123 19.44 -2.70 2.00
CA ILE A 123 18.25 -1.92 2.37
C ILE A 123 16.96 -2.62 1.95
N SER A 124 15.89 -2.38 2.71
CA SER A 124 14.54 -2.79 2.35
C SER A 124 13.79 -1.64 1.69
N THR A 125 13.38 -1.83 0.43
CA THR A 125 12.68 -0.80 -0.35
C THR A 125 11.23 -1.21 -0.64
N SER A 126 10.29 -0.35 -0.30
CA SER A 126 8.89 -0.47 -0.71
C SER A 126 8.63 0.41 -1.93
N MET A 127 7.89 -0.07 -2.91
CA MET A 127 7.52 0.66 -4.12
C MET A 127 6.00 0.66 -4.24
N THR A 128 5.39 1.84 -4.09
CA THR A 128 3.93 2.02 -4.20
C THR A 128 3.55 2.12 -5.68
N ILE A 129 3.55 0.97 -6.34
CA ILE A 129 3.36 0.83 -7.78
C ILE A 129 2.54 -0.41 -8.10
N ASN A 130 1.64 -0.30 -9.09
CA ASN A 130 0.61 -1.32 -9.34
C ASN A 130 0.63 -1.79 -10.79
N ALA A 131 -0.06 -1.11 -11.71
CA ALA A 131 -0.17 -1.56 -13.10
C ALA A 131 1.19 -1.75 -13.81
N THR A 132 2.16 -0.90 -13.50
CA THR A 132 3.55 -1.01 -13.98
C THR A 132 4.49 -1.68 -12.99
N GLY A 133 3.98 -2.22 -11.87
CA GLY A 133 4.81 -2.72 -10.77
C GLY A 133 5.76 -3.86 -11.17
N PHE A 134 5.40 -4.66 -12.17
CA PHE A 134 6.27 -5.67 -12.77
C PHE A 134 7.49 -5.07 -13.48
N ILE A 135 7.34 -3.90 -14.12
CA ILE A 135 8.42 -3.16 -14.80
C ILE A 135 9.34 -2.52 -13.76
N LEU A 136 8.78 -1.85 -12.74
CA LEU A 136 9.59 -1.21 -11.69
C LEU A 136 10.35 -2.24 -10.85
N LEU A 137 9.75 -3.41 -10.59
CA LEU A 137 10.47 -4.53 -9.98
C LEU A 137 11.61 -5.01 -10.88
N ALA A 138 11.37 -5.16 -12.18
CA ALA A 138 12.41 -5.56 -13.13
C ALA A 138 13.57 -4.55 -13.16
N LEU A 139 13.27 -3.24 -13.17
CA LEU A 139 14.27 -2.17 -13.08
C LEU A 139 15.09 -2.26 -11.79
N TYR A 140 14.43 -2.49 -10.65
CA TYR A 140 15.10 -2.66 -9.35
C TYR A 140 16.03 -3.88 -9.35
N ILE A 141 15.59 -5.01 -9.94
CA ILE A 141 16.40 -6.23 -10.07
C ILE A 141 17.60 -5.98 -10.99
N ALA A 142 17.41 -5.33 -12.14
CA ALA A 142 18.47 -5.01 -13.07
C ALA A 142 19.53 -4.10 -12.43
N LEU A 143 19.12 -3.10 -11.67
CA LEU A 143 20.02 -2.26 -10.90
C LEU A 143 20.77 -3.05 -9.82
N ALA A 144 20.09 -3.92 -9.07
CA ALA A 144 20.73 -4.76 -8.06
C ALA A 144 21.82 -5.66 -8.68
N LYS A 145 21.54 -6.27 -9.84
CA LYS A 145 22.54 -7.03 -10.61
C LYS A 145 23.72 -6.15 -11.03
N LYS A 146 23.45 -4.94 -11.52
CA LYS A 146 24.49 -3.96 -11.93
C LYS A 146 25.38 -3.53 -10.75
N GLN A 147 24.82 -3.46 -9.54
CA GLN A 147 25.56 -3.23 -8.29
C GLN A 147 26.36 -4.46 -7.81
N GLY A 148 26.20 -5.63 -8.46
CA GLY A 148 26.83 -6.88 -8.04
C GLY A 148 26.16 -7.58 -6.87
N ALA A 149 24.90 -7.24 -6.56
CA ALA A 149 24.14 -7.85 -5.46
C ALA A 149 23.73 -9.29 -5.77
N ASP A 150 23.63 -10.11 -4.71
CA ASP A 150 22.90 -11.37 -4.75
C ASP A 150 21.39 -11.06 -4.70
N ILE A 151 20.71 -11.20 -5.84
CA ILE A 151 19.27 -10.95 -5.96
C ILE A 151 18.42 -11.85 -5.05
N LYS A 152 18.96 -12.95 -4.50
CA LYS A 152 18.24 -13.75 -3.49
C LYS A 152 18.22 -13.09 -2.12
N LYS A 153 19.07 -12.08 -1.89
CA LYS A 153 19.18 -11.35 -0.63
C LYS A 153 18.45 -10.01 -0.62
N ILE A 154 18.19 -9.40 -1.78
CA ILE A 154 17.45 -8.14 -1.84
C ILE A 154 16.07 -8.31 -1.21
N SER A 155 15.63 -7.29 -0.48
CA SER A 155 14.37 -7.31 0.25
C SER A 155 13.57 -6.05 -0.04
N GLY A 156 12.26 -6.19 -0.06
CA GLY A 156 11.40 -5.08 -0.45
C GLY A 156 9.98 -5.52 -0.67
N THR A 157 9.17 -4.60 -1.15
CA THR A 157 7.76 -4.81 -1.46
C THR A 157 7.41 -4.03 -2.71
N ILE A 158 6.66 -4.63 -3.63
CA ILE A 158 5.86 -3.88 -4.60
C ILE A 158 4.40 -3.93 -4.18
N GLN A 159 3.65 -2.84 -4.38
CA GLN A 159 2.24 -2.83 -3.99
C GLN A 159 1.43 -3.83 -4.81
N ASN A 160 1.51 -3.79 -6.14
CA ASN A 160 1.06 -4.84 -7.06
C ASN A 160 -0.38 -5.36 -6.81
N ASP A 161 -1.26 -4.53 -6.26
CA ASP A 161 -2.66 -4.85 -6.02
C ASP A 161 -3.50 -4.12 -7.06
N ILE A 162 -3.83 -4.80 -8.16
CA ILE A 162 -4.62 -4.20 -9.23
C ILE A 162 -6.13 -4.14 -8.90
N LEU A 163 -6.65 -5.01 -8.03
CA LEU A 163 -8.10 -5.07 -7.79
C LEU A 163 -8.58 -3.80 -7.08
N LYS A 164 -7.79 -3.27 -6.14
CA LYS A 164 -8.08 -1.97 -5.53
C LYS A 164 -7.88 -0.78 -6.48
N GLU A 165 -7.17 -0.93 -7.61
CA GLU A 165 -7.10 0.12 -8.63
C GLU A 165 -8.46 0.34 -9.27
N TYR A 166 -9.13 -0.73 -9.68
CA TYR A 166 -10.46 -0.65 -10.29
C TYR A 166 -11.55 -0.22 -9.27
N ALA A 167 -11.36 -0.55 -7.99
CA ALA A 167 -12.35 -0.26 -6.96
C ALA A 167 -12.26 1.16 -6.38
N ALA A 168 -11.05 1.73 -6.26
CA ALA A 168 -10.86 2.96 -5.45
C ALA A 168 -9.77 3.92 -5.95
N ARG A 169 -8.68 3.44 -6.57
CA ARG A 169 -7.48 4.27 -6.80
C ARG A 169 -7.32 4.81 -8.23
N GLY A 170 -7.75 4.06 -9.24
CA GLY A 170 -7.83 4.52 -10.63
C GLY A 170 -6.54 4.49 -11.48
N THR A 171 -5.45 3.87 -11.01
CA THR A 171 -4.19 3.78 -11.78
C THR A 171 -3.98 2.39 -12.41
N PHE A 172 -4.97 1.96 -13.17
CA PHE A 172 -4.91 0.73 -13.97
C PHE A 172 -4.50 1.03 -15.42
N ILE A 173 -4.08 -0.01 -16.15
CA ILE A 173 -3.79 0.05 -17.59
C ILE A 173 -4.64 -0.98 -18.31
N TYR A 174 -4.35 -2.27 -18.06
CA TYR A 174 -4.98 -3.37 -18.77
C TYR A 174 -6.31 -3.79 -18.10
N PRO A 175 -7.17 -4.56 -18.80
CA PRO A 175 -8.34 -5.18 -18.18
C PRO A 175 -8.01 -6.11 -16.99
N PRO A 176 -8.99 -6.48 -16.14
CA PRO A 176 -8.74 -7.26 -14.93
C PRO A 176 -8.01 -8.59 -15.16
N GLN A 177 -8.42 -9.38 -16.16
CA GLN A 177 -7.83 -10.69 -16.47
C GLN A 177 -6.31 -10.65 -16.76
N PRO A 178 -5.83 -9.89 -17.77
CA PRO A 178 -4.39 -9.80 -18.03
C PRO A 178 -3.62 -9.17 -16.85
N SER A 179 -4.22 -8.25 -16.10
CA SER A 179 -3.59 -7.70 -14.90
C SER A 179 -3.43 -8.74 -13.78
N MET A 180 -4.41 -9.63 -13.58
CA MET A 180 -4.31 -10.75 -12.64
C MET A 180 -3.20 -11.73 -13.06
N ARG A 181 -3.04 -11.97 -14.37
CA ARG A 181 -1.93 -12.78 -14.89
C ARG A 181 -0.58 -12.20 -14.46
N ILE A 182 -0.35 -10.90 -14.65
CA ILE A 182 0.91 -10.24 -14.25
C ILE A 182 1.24 -10.50 -12.77
N ILE A 183 0.23 -10.41 -11.90
CA ILE A 183 0.42 -10.65 -10.46
C ILE A 183 0.88 -12.09 -10.20
N THR A 184 0.25 -13.08 -10.84
CA THR A 184 0.68 -14.48 -10.68
C THR A 184 2.03 -14.78 -11.35
N ASP A 185 2.42 -14.04 -12.40
CA ASP A 185 3.75 -14.12 -13.03
C ASP A 185 4.83 -13.62 -12.07
N ILE A 186 4.57 -12.52 -11.37
CA ILE A 186 5.44 -12.01 -10.30
C ILE A 186 5.57 -13.02 -9.17
N PHE A 187 4.48 -13.65 -8.73
CA PHE A 187 4.49 -14.62 -7.62
C PHE A 187 5.40 -15.81 -7.96
N ASP A 188 5.23 -16.39 -9.14
CA ASP A 188 6.09 -17.47 -9.62
C ASP A 188 7.56 -17.03 -9.71
N TYR A 189 7.84 -15.93 -10.42
CA TYR A 189 9.21 -15.47 -10.65
C TYR A 189 9.95 -15.17 -9.34
N CYS A 190 9.32 -14.41 -8.43
CA CYS A 190 9.96 -14.03 -7.16
C CYS A 190 10.13 -15.22 -6.22
N SER A 191 9.24 -16.22 -6.27
CA SER A 191 9.39 -17.43 -5.43
C SER A 191 10.70 -18.18 -5.72
N ARG A 192 11.22 -18.09 -6.95
CA ARG A 192 12.44 -18.75 -7.40
C ARG A 192 13.66 -17.84 -7.36
N GLU A 193 13.54 -16.64 -7.91
CA GLU A 193 14.68 -15.75 -8.18
C GLU A 193 14.92 -14.70 -7.09
N VAL A 194 13.85 -14.18 -6.48
CA VAL A 194 13.91 -13.08 -5.49
C VAL A 194 13.11 -13.45 -4.22
N PRO A 195 13.44 -14.56 -3.54
CA PRO A 195 12.60 -15.19 -2.52
C PRO A 195 12.43 -14.38 -1.24
N LYS A 196 13.08 -13.22 -1.10
CA LYS A 196 12.92 -12.29 0.03
C LYS A 196 12.01 -11.08 -0.29
N TRP A 197 11.55 -10.95 -1.53
CA TRP A 197 10.64 -9.89 -1.95
C TRP A 197 9.20 -10.19 -1.52
N ASN A 198 8.51 -9.19 -0.97
CA ASN A 198 7.06 -9.26 -0.77
C ASN A 198 6.39 -8.89 -2.10
N THR A 199 5.72 -9.86 -2.71
CA THR A 199 5.29 -9.80 -4.11
C THR A 199 4.02 -8.98 -4.33
N ILE A 200 3.32 -8.66 -3.24
CA ILE A 200 2.12 -7.84 -3.24
C ILE A 200 1.91 -7.26 -1.83
N SER A 201 1.29 -6.09 -1.79
CA SER A 201 0.74 -5.48 -0.60
C SER A 201 -0.77 -5.28 -0.82
N ILE A 202 -1.57 -6.26 -0.39
CA ILE A 202 -3.03 -6.28 -0.58
C ILE A 202 -3.63 -5.16 0.27
N SER A 203 -4.22 -4.16 -0.38
CA SER A 203 -4.35 -2.80 0.16
C SER A 203 -5.79 -2.39 0.45
N GLY A 204 -6.10 -2.20 1.72
CA GLY A 204 -7.30 -1.52 2.21
C GLY A 204 -7.15 -0.01 2.36
N TYR A 205 -5.92 0.51 2.43
CA TYR A 205 -5.68 1.95 2.63
C TYR A 205 -6.49 2.84 1.67
N HIS A 206 -6.34 2.61 0.37
CA HIS A 206 -7.00 3.41 -0.67
C HIS A 206 -8.53 3.23 -0.67
N ILE A 207 -9.00 2.03 -0.33
CA ILE A 207 -10.43 1.72 -0.18
C ILE A 207 -11.00 2.58 0.97
N ARG A 208 -10.28 2.67 2.09
CA ARG A 208 -10.65 3.51 3.22
C ARG A 208 -10.59 5.00 2.87
N GLU A 209 -9.53 5.46 2.21
CA GLU A 209 -9.37 6.86 1.78
C GLU A 209 -10.43 7.29 0.76
N ALA A 210 -10.94 6.37 -0.07
CA ALA A 210 -12.05 6.63 -0.98
C ALA A 210 -13.42 6.73 -0.27
N GLY A 211 -13.49 6.39 1.03
CA GLY A 211 -14.65 6.61 1.89
C GLY A 211 -15.32 5.35 2.46
N ALA A 212 -14.70 4.17 2.30
CA ALA A 212 -15.18 2.97 2.97
C ALA A 212 -15.14 3.12 4.51
N ASN A 213 -15.97 2.37 5.24
CA ASN A 213 -15.80 2.21 6.70
C ASN A 213 -14.84 1.05 7.04
N ALA A 214 -14.65 0.75 8.33
CA ALA A 214 -13.62 -0.21 8.78
C ALA A 214 -13.95 -1.65 8.38
N VAL A 215 -15.24 -1.99 8.46
CA VAL A 215 -15.77 -3.29 8.02
C VAL A 215 -15.62 -3.47 6.51
N GLN A 216 -15.95 -2.44 5.72
CA GLN A 216 -15.82 -2.46 4.27
C GLN A 216 -14.36 -2.55 3.83
N GLU A 217 -13.47 -1.74 4.41
CA GLU A 217 -12.02 -1.83 4.19
C GLU A 217 -11.54 -3.26 4.42
N LEU A 218 -11.90 -3.86 5.55
CA LEU A 218 -11.49 -5.20 5.91
C LEU A 218 -12.02 -6.25 4.92
N ALA A 219 -13.32 -6.25 4.68
CA ALA A 219 -13.99 -7.23 3.81
C ALA A 219 -13.45 -7.16 2.36
N PHE A 220 -13.42 -5.97 1.76
CA PHE A 220 -12.97 -5.81 0.38
C PHE A 220 -11.49 -6.19 0.21
N THR A 221 -10.64 -5.83 1.17
CA THR A 221 -9.21 -6.19 1.14
C THR A 221 -9.01 -7.70 1.23
N LEU A 222 -9.69 -8.38 2.16
CA LEU A 222 -9.56 -9.83 2.31
C LEU A 222 -10.20 -10.60 1.14
N SER A 223 -11.29 -10.09 0.56
CA SER A 223 -11.87 -10.62 -0.68
C SER A 223 -10.90 -10.52 -1.86
N ASN A 224 -10.20 -9.39 -2.02
CA ASN A 224 -9.13 -9.26 -3.02
C ASN A 224 -8.01 -10.27 -2.76
N GLY A 225 -7.55 -10.39 -1.51
CA GLY A 225 -6.55 -11.38 -1.11
C GLY A 225 -6.96 -12.82 -1.46
N LYS A 226 -8.22 -13.19 -1.21
CA LYS A 226 -8.78 -14.50 -1.56
C LYS A 226 -8.78 -14.73 -3.08
N ALA A 227 -9.07 -13.69 -3.87
CA ALA A 227 -8.99 -13.78 -5.34
C ALA A 227 -7.56 -14.02 -5.82
N TYR A 228 -6.56 -13.33 -5.23
CA TYR A 228 -5.14 -13.56 -5.55
C TYR A 228 -4.65 -14.96 -5.19
N LEU A 229 -5.03 -15.47 -4.01
CA LEU A 229 -4.72 -16.85 -3.61
C LEU A 229 -5.28 -17.86 -4.60
N LYS A 230 -6.57 -17.73 -4.96
CA LYS A 230 -7.24 -18.62 -5.91
C LYS A 230 -6.56 -18.60 -7.29
N ALA A 231 -6.28 -17.41 -7.83
CA ALA A 231 -5.62 -17.27 -9.13
C ALA A 231 -4.22 -17.91 -9.16
N ALA A 232 -3.45 -17.74 -8.08
CA ALA A 232 -2.13 -18.35 -7.96
C ALA A 232 -2.20 -19.89 -7.85
N ILE A 233 -3.17 -20.42 -7.09
CA ILE A 233 -3.40 -21.87 -6.98
C ILE A 233 -3.86 -22.47 -8.31
N GLU A 234 -4.75 -21.81 -9.03
CA GLU A 234 -5.23 -22.24 -10.36
C GLU A 234 -4.09 -22.34 -11.38
N LYS A 235 -3.10 -21.46 -11.26
CA LYS A 235 -1.84 -21.52 -12.03
C LYS A 235 -0.88 -22.62 -11.58
N GLY A 236 -1.18 -23.31 -10.47
CA GLY A 236 -0.37 -24.41 -9.93
C GLY A 236 0.72 -23.96 -8.95
N LEU A 237 0.66 -22.74 -8.39
CA LEU A 237 1.61 -22.30 -7.37
C LEU A 237 1.26 -22.87 -6.00
N ASP A 238 2.28 -23.31 -5.25
CA ASP A 238 2.10 -23.82 -3.87
C ASP A 238 1.85 -22.66 -2.89
N ILE A 239 0.67 -22.66 -2.26
CA ILE A 239 0.27 -21.68 -1.24
C ILE A 239 1.28 -21.61 -0.09
N ASN A 240 1.94 -22.70 0.28
CA ASN A 240 2.95 -22.72 1.32
C ASN A 240 4.28 -22.09 0.90
N VAL A 241 4.44 -21.74 -0.37
CA VAL A 241 5.60 -21.03 -0.90
C VAL A 241 5.28 -19.56 -1.12
N PHE A 242 4.32 -19.24 -1.97
CA PHE A 242 4.08 -17.84 -2.36
C PHE A 242 3.35 -17.04 -1.27
N ALA A 243 2.46 -17.65 -0.47
CA ALA A 243 1.70 -16.92 0.55
C ALA A 243 2.61 -16.35 1.65
N LYS A 244 3.77 -16.98 1.88
CA LYS A 244 4.85 -16.48 2.77
C LYS A 244 5.42 -15.13 2.36
N ARG A 245 5.05 -14.58 1.20
CA ARG A 245 5.48 -13.27 0.68
C ARG A 245 4.33 -12.31 0.40
N LEU A 246 3.10 -12.69 0.73
CA LEU A 246 1.98 -11.76 0.74
C LEU A 246 2.08 -10.83 1.94
N SER A 247 1.84 -9.56 1.70
CA SER A 247 1.70 -8.53 2.73
C SER A 247 0.42 -7.75 2.50
N PHE A 248 0.03 -6.96 3.48
CA PHE A 248 -1.19 -6.17 3.47
C PHE A 248 -0.88 -4.71 3.77
N PHE A 249 -1.81 -3.82 3.44
CA PHE A 249 -1.68 -2.41 3.73
C PHE A 249 -3.00 -1.78 4.12
N PHE A 250 -3.10 -1.31 5.36
CA PHE A 250 -4.34 -0.76 5.90
C PHE A 250 -4.19 0.71 6.30
N ASN A 251 -5.33 1.38 6.38
CA ASN A 251 -5.46 2.70 6.98
C ASN A 251 -5.49 2.58 8.52
N ALA A 252 -4.97 3.59 9.22
CA ALA A 252 -5.30 3.85 10.62
C ALA A 252 -6.09 5.15 10.70
N HIS A 253 -7.39 5.02 10.93
CA HIS A 253 -8.34 6.13 10.99
C HIS A 253 -8.48 6.71 12.42
N ASN A 254 -9.27 7.78 12.58
CA ASN A 254 -9.44 8.48 13.86
C ASN A 254 -10.05 7.64 15.00
N HIS A 255 -10.83 6.60 14.70
CA HIS A 255 -11.53 5.81 15.72
C HIS A 255 -10.63 4.72 16.31
N LEU A 256 -9.72 5.12 17.21
CA LEU A 256 -8.66 4.30 17.85
C LEU A 256 -9.04 2.82 18.06
N PHE A 257 -10.10 2.54 18.83
CA PHE A 257 -10.46 1.18 19.20
C PHE A 257 -11.04 0.35 18.06
N GLU A 258 -11.71 0.98 17.10
CA GLU A 258 -12.28 0.27 15.93
C GLU A 258 -11.14 -0.14 14.99
N GLU A 259 -10.14 0.72 14.83
CA GLU A 259 -8.94 0.41 14.06
C GLU A 259 -8.13 -0.73 14.69
N VAL A 260 -7.93 -0.71 16.02
CA VAL A 260 -7.30 -1.84 16.74
C VAL A 260 -8.10 -3.13 16.52
N ALA A 261 -9.42 -3.09 16.69
CA ALA A 261 -10.30 -4.24 16.47
C ALA A 261 -10.21 -4.77 15.04
N LYS A 262 -10.20 -3.88 14.04
CA LYS A 262 -10.03 -4.21 12.62
C LYS A 262 -8.72 -4.96 12.37
N PHE A 263 -7.60 -4.50 12.90
CA PHE A 263 -6.30 -5.16 12.69
C PHE A 263 -6.22 -6.54 13.33
N ARG A 264 -6.84 -6.71 14.52
CA ARG A 264 -6.94 -8.00 15.21
C ARG A 264 -7.83 -8.98 14.42
N ALA A 265 -9.02 -8.54 14.02
CA ALA A 265 -9.94 -9.31 13.18
C ALA A 265 -9.30 -9.72 11.86
N ALA A 266 -8.58 -8.81 11.19
CA ALA A 266 -7.91 -9.10 9.92
C ALA A 266 -6.97 -10.30 10.00
N ARG A 267 -6.15 -10.38 11.05
CA ARG A 267 -5.24 -11.51 11.25
C ARG A 267 -6.00 -12.82 11.42
N ARG A 268 -7.03 -12.83 12.28
CA ARG A 268 -7.84 -14.02 12.55
C ARG A 268 -8.55 -14.52 11.29
N MET A 269 -9.19 -13.61 10.57
CA MET A 269 -9.90 -13.93 9.32
C MET A 269 -8.94 -14.47 8.27
N TRP A 270 -7.80 -13.81 8.04
CA TRP A 270 -6.84 -14.25 7.03
C TRP A 270 -6.21 -15.61 7.33
N ALA A 271 -5.92 -15.88 8.60
CA ALA A 271 -5.42 -17.19 9.02
C ALA A 271 -6.42 -18.30 8.68
N ASN A 272 -7.72 -18.07 8.91
CA ASN A 272 -8.77 -19.01 8.52
C ASN A 272 -8.91 -19.14 6.99
N ILE A 273 -8.94 -18.03 6.25
CA ILE A 273 -9.03 -18.03 4.77
C ILE A 273 -7.90 -18.87 4.15
N THR A 274 -6.66 -18.64 4.57
CA THR A 274 -5.49 -19.36 4.04
C THR A 274 -5.51 -20.84 4.43
N LYS A 275 -5.93 -21.17 5.66
CA LYS A 275 -6.07 -22.56 6.11
C LYS A 275 -7.15 -23.31 5.32
N GLU A 276 -8.30 -22.70 5.07
CA GLU A 276 -9.38 -23.28 4.24
C GLU A 276 -8.92 -23.54 2.80
N LEU A 277 -8.04 -22.69 2.27
CA LEU A 277 -7.43 -22.85 0.94
C LEU A 277 -6.23 -23.81 0.93
N GLY A 278 -5.94 -24.50 2.05
CA GLY A 278 -4.95 -25.57 2.12
C GLY A 278 -3.55 -25.17 2.60
N ALA A 279 -3.37 -23.95 3.14
CA ALA A 279 -2.10 -23.59 3.76
C ALA A 279 -1.87 -24.40 5.04
N THR A 280 -0.71 -25.04 5.14
CA THR A 280 -0.27 -25.84 6.29
C THR A 280 0.92 -25.23 7.01
N ASP A 281 1.71 -24.39 6.34
CA ASP A 281 2.81 -23.63 6.95
C ASP A 281 2.26 -22.41 7.70
N PRO A 282 2.53 -22.24 9.01
CA PRO A 282 2.08 -21.08 9.77
C PRO A 282 2.48 -19.73 9.16
N LYS A 283 3.63 -19.64 8.49
CA LYS A 283 4.08 -18.40 7.83
C LYS A 283 3.24 -18.03 6.61
N ALA A 284 2.64 -19.01 5.94
CA ALA A 284 1.70 -18.78 4.85
C ALA A 284 0.33 -18.28 5.36
N GLN A 285 0.03 -18.51 6.64
CA GLN A 285 -1.21 -18.09 7.29
C GLN A 285 -1.12 -16.73 8.01
N MET A 286 0.09 -16.17 8.14
CA MET A 286 0.31 -14.89 8.82
C MET A 286 -0.11 -13.71 7.94
N LEU A 287 -0.93 -12.82 8.49
CA LEU A 287 -1.18 -11.50 7.90
C LEU A 287 -0.13 -10.51 8.43
N ARG A 288 0.86 -10.20 7.59
CA ARG A 288 1.80 -9.09 7.82
C ARG A 288 1.29 -7.85 7.13
N PHE A 289 1.25 -6.71 7.82
CA PHE A 289 0.74 -5.48 7.24
C PHE A 289 1.59 -4.25 7.50
N HIS A 290 1.59 -3.37 6.50
CA HIS A 290 1.91 -1.97 6.62
C HIS A 290 0.66 -1.20 7.06
N THR A 291 0.87 -0.10 7.76
CA THR A 291 -0.20 0.85 8.09
C THR A 291 0.22 2.25 7.67
N GLN A 292 -0.75 3.04 7.21
CA GLN A 292 -0.59 4.48 7.01
C GLN A 292 -1.72 5.18 7.74
N THR A 293 -1.37 6.25 8.45
CA THR A 293 -2.34 7.15 9.09
C THR A 293 -3.27 7.77 8.04
N GLY A 294 -4.56 7.95 8.32
CA GLY A 294 -5.53 8.36 7.30
C GLY A 294 -5.32 9.78 6.80
N GLY A 295 -4.97 9.95 5.52
CA GLY A 295 -4.77 11.26 4.89
C GLY A 295 -6.07 12.07 4.80
N SER A 296 -7.15 11.41 4.40
CA SER A 296 -8.53 11.93 4.34
C SER A 296 -9.06 12.51 5.66
N THR A 297 -8.41 12.19 6.78
CA THR A 297 -8.79 12.68 8.11
C THR A 297 -8.10 13.99 8.50
N LEU A 298 -7.09 14.41 7.75
CA LEU A 298 -6.26 15.57 8.02
C LEU A 298 -6.85 16.81 7.36
N THR A 299 -6.74 17.96 8.04
CA THR A 299 -7.43 19.18 7.65
C THR A 299 -6.47 20.25 7.17
N ALA A 300 -6.84 20.98 6.13
CA ALA A 300 -6.12 22.16 5.66
C ALA A 300 -6.23 23.32 6.67
N GLN A 301 -7.37 23.40 7.36
CA GLN A 301 -7.62 24.37 8.44
C GLN A 301 -6.95 23.88 9.71
N GLN A 302 -6.26 24.78 10.41
CA GLN A 302 -5.54 24.50 11.66
C GLN A 302 -4.66 23.23 11.55
N PRO A 303 -3.70 23.18 10.59
CA PRO A 303 -2.99 21.95 10.23
C PRO A 303 -2.18 21.34 11.39
N HIS A 304 -1.78 22.13 12.40
CA HIS A 304 -1.13 21.59 13.61
C HIS A 304 -2.02 20.61 14.40
N ASN A 305 -3.35 20.68 14.29
CA ASN A 305 -4.24 19.67 14.86
C ASN A 305 -3.99 18.27 14.26
N ASN A 306 -3.45 18.21 13.03
CA ASN A 306 -3.09 16.95 12.37
C ASN A 306 -1.97 16.21 13.11
N ILE A 307 -1.09 16.90 13.84
CA ILE A 307 -0.06 16.26 14.68
C ILE A 307 -0.73 15.37 15.74
N VAL A 308 -1.78 15.87 16.38
CA VAL A 308 -2.55 15.13 17.40
C VAL A 308 -3.33 13.98 16.75
N ARG A 309 -3.97 14.21 15.59
CA ARG A 309 -4.69 13.17 14.84
C ARG A 309 -3.76 12.01 14.49
N VAL A 310 -2.61 12.32 13.89
CA VAL A 310 -1.59 11.34 13.49
C VAL A 310 -1.03 10.61 14.70
N ALA A 311 -0.84 11.26 15.86
CA ALA A 311 -0.42 10.58 17.08
C ALA A 311 -1.44 9.53 17.56
N VAL A 312 -2.74 9.85 17.55
CA VAL A 312 -3.81 8.90 17.91
C VAL A 312 -3.87 7.73 16.92
N GLN A 313 -3.75 8.01 15.63
CA GLN A 313 -3.74 6.99 14.58
C GLN A 313 -2.49 6.10 14.66
N THR A 314 -1.35 6.67 15.03
CA THR A 314 -0.11 5.92 15.29
C THR A 314 -0.31 4.95 16.45
N LEU A 315 -0.93 5.38 17.55
CA LEU A 315 -1.28 4.50 18.68
C LEU A 315 -2.21 3.36 18.24
N ALA A 316 -3.19 3.65 17.37
CA ALA A 316 -4.08 2.62 16.83
C ALA A 316 -3.32 1.56 16.03
N ALA A 317 -2.44 1.99 15.13
CA ALA A 317 -1.62 1.11 14.31
C ALA A 317 -0.67 0.23 15.16
N THR A 318 -0.03 0.84 16.17
CA THR A 318 0.93 0.13 17.02
C THR A 318 0.24 -0.80 18.01
N MET A 319 -0.80 -0.36 18.72
CA MET A 319 -1.58 -1.26 19.59
C MET A 319 -2.28 -2.37 18.79
N GLY A 320 -2.59 -2.12 17.52
CA GLY A 320 -3.10 -3.11 16.58
C GLY A 320 -2.07 -4.10 16.05
N GLY A 321 -0.77 -3.89 16.29
CA GLY A 321 0.29 -4.84 15.94
C GLY A 321 0.79 -4.77 14.49
N THR A 322 0.90 -3.58 13.88
CA THR A 322 1.48 -3.35 12.54
C THR A 322 2.96 -3.74 12.42
N GLN A 323 3.42 -4.16 11.23
CA GLN A 323 4.84 -4.52 10.99
C GLN A 323 5.65 -3.34 10.44
N SER A 324 5.00 -2.36 9.82
CA SER A 324 5.62 -1.13 9.35
C SER A 324 4.61 0.00 9.30
N LEU A 325 5.05 1.23 9.52
CA LEU A 325 4.14 2.36 9.67
C LEU A 325 4.65 3.60 8.95
N HIS A 326 3.74 4.22 8.20
CA HIS A 326 3.85 5.57 7.69
C HIS A 326 2.98 6.51 8.53
N THR A 327 3.57 7.61 8.94
CA THR A 327 2.87 8.74 9.57
C THR A 327 2.88 9.93 8.63
N ASN A 328 1.71 10.47 8.32
CA ASN A 328 1.56 11.61 7.41
C ASN A 328 2.15 12.87 8.04
N GLY A 329 2.52 13.84 7.18
CA GLY A 329 2.87 15.18 7.60
C GLY A 329 1.65 15.94 8.12
N TYR A 330 1.86 16.96 8.95
CA TYR A 330 0.75 17.83 9.38
C TYR A 330 0.18 18.67 8.22
N ASP A 331 0.94 18.77 7.12
CA ASP A 331 0.68 19.51 5.88
C ASP A 331 0.01 18.65 4.78
N GLU A 332 -0.40 17.41 5.08
CA GLU A 332 -0.98 16.44 4.13
C GLU A 332 -2.10 17.01 3.25
N ALA A 333 -3.01 17.80 3.85
CA ALA A 333 -4.16 18.35 3.13
C ALA A 333 -3.83 19.55 2.23
N LEU A 334 -2.54 19.92 2.13
CA LEU A 334 -2.06 21.13 1.47
C LEU A 334 -1.06 20.84 0.36
N SER A 335 -0.07 20.00 0.63
CA SER A 335 0.97 19.62 -0.33
C SER A 335 1.68 18.34 0.08
N LEU A 336 2.65 17.93 -0.74
CA LEU A 336 3.67 16.99 -0.29
C LEU A 336 4.41 17.53 0.94
N PRO A 337 4.93 16.63 1.80
CA PRO A 337 5.46 17.03 3.10
C PRO A 337 6.78 17.78 2.99
N THR A 338 6.84 18.90 3.70
CA THR A 338 8.08 19.64 3.96
C THR A 338 9.09 18.80 4.79
N GLU A 339 10.33 19.28 4.93
CA GLU A 339 11.29 18.62 5.82
C GLU A 339 10.86 18.62 7.29
N GLU A 340 10.24 19.71 7.73
CA GLU A 340 9.73 19.88 9.08
C GLU A 340 8.56 18.92 9.36
N ALA A 341 7.56 18.90 8.48
CA ALA A 341 6.42 18.00 8.64
C ALA A 341 6.83 16.53 8.63
N ALA A 342 7.73 16.12 7.73
CA ALA A 342 8.25 14.77 7.71
C ALA A 342 9.07 14.41 8.96
N ARG A 343 9.83 15.37 9.51
CA ARG A 343 10.57 15.18 10.77
C ARG A 343 9.62 15.00 11.94
N ILE A 344 8.59 15.83 12.07
CA ILE A 344 7.56 15.69 13.11
C ILE A 344 6.86 14.34 13.00
N ALA A 345 6.46 13.94 11.79
CA ALA A 345 5.84 12.64 11.57
C ALA A 345 6.74 11.48 12.03
N LEU A 346 8.02 11.48 11.68
CA LEU A 346 8.98 10.48 12.15
C LEU A 346 9.16 10.51 13.69
N ARG A 347 9.23 11.71 14.28
CA ARG A 347 9.34 11.88 15.74
C ARG A 347 8.11 11.33 16.46
N THR A 348 6.91 11.44 15.89
CA THR A 348 5.69 10.82 16.44
C THR A 348 5.86 9.31 16.61
N GLN A 349 6.40 8.61 15.60
CA GLN A 349 6.69 7.17 15.71
C GLN A 349 7.77 6.86 16.74
N GLN A 350 8.83 7.67 16.81
CA GLN A 350 9.93 7.47 17.74
C GLN A 350 9.48 7.69 19.19
N ILE A 351 8.74 8.75 19.49
CA ILE A 351 8.18 9.02 20.82
C ILE A 351 7.25 7.86 21.22
N ILE A 352 6.35 7.43 20.32
CA ILE A 352 5.45 6.32 20.63
C ILE A 352 6.23 5.01 20.83
N GLY A 353 7.22 4.71 19.99
CA GLY A 353 8.01 3.49 20.10
C GLY A 353 8.95 3.42 21.32
N TYR A 354 9.52 4.54 21.74
CA TYR A 354 10.58 4.57 22.76
C TYR A 354 10.16 5.17 24.10
N GLU A 355 9.13 6.01 24.16
CA GLU A 355 8.75 6.74 25.39
C GLU A 355 7.37 6.33 25.94
N SER A 356 6.47 5.81 25.12
CA SER A 356 5.06 5.58 25.53
C SER A 356 4.79 4.30 26.31
N GLY A 357 5.72 3.34 26.31
CA GLY A 357 5.54 2.00 26.87
C GLY A 357 4.67 1.04 26.02
N VAL A 358 4.16 1.48 24.86
CA VAL A 358 3.30 0.62 24.00
C VAL A 358 4.00 -0.64 23.50
N ALA A 359 5.34 -0.63 23.44
CA ALA A 359 6.16 -1.75 22.98
C ALA A 359 6.54 -2.75 24.10
N ASP A 360 6.25 -2.43 25.37
CA ASP A 360 6.74 -3.21 26.52
C ASP A 360 6.00 -4.54 26.70
N THR A 361 4.78 -4.66 26.16
CA THR A 361 3.95 -5.86 26.20
C THR A 361 3.26 -6.15 24.87
N VAL A 362 2.92 -7.42 24.65
CA VAL A 362 2.29 -7.87 23.40
C VAL A 362 0.78 -7.76 23.51
N ASP A 363 0.14 -7.14 22.49
CA ASP A 363 -1.31 -6.94 22.41
C ASP A 363 -1.87 -6.35 23.72
N PRO A 364 -1.47 -5.13 24.10
CA PRO A 364 -1.77 -4.53 25.41
C PRO A 364 -3.27 -4.35 25.68
N LEU A 365 -4.11 -4.40 24.64
CA LEU A 365 -5.56 -4.27 24.74
C LEU A 365 -6.29 -5.60 24.83
N ALA A 366 -5.57 -6.73 24.82
CA ALA A 366 -6.15 -8.04 25.01
C ALA A 366 -6.89 -8.15 26.35
N GLY A 367 -8.09 -8.70 26.33
CA GLY A 367 -8.93 -8.89 27.50
C GLY A 367 -9.74 -7.67 27.89
N SER A 368 -9.54 -6.53 27.20
CA SER A 368 -10.49 -5.41 27.28
C SER A 368 -11.85 -5.86 26.76
N TYR A 369 -12.86 -5.85 27.64
CA TYR A 369 -14.22 -6.28 27.29
C TYR A 369 -14.75 -5.56 26.05
N TYR A 370 -14.43 -4.27 25.90
CA TYR A 370 -14.82 -3.49 24.73
C TYR A 370 -14.07 -3.91 23.47
N VAL A 371 -12.73 -4.00 23.51
CA VAL A 371 -11.93 -4.29 22.30
C VAL A 371 -12.18 -5.72 21.81
N GLU A 372 -12.34 -6.68 22.71
CA GLU A 372 -12.66 -8.07 22.30
C GLU A 372 -14.05 -8.17 21.67
N ALA A 373 -15.07 -7.56 22.28
CA ALA A 373 -16.41 -7.52 21.71
C ALA A 373 -16.41 -6.81 20.35
N LEU A 374 -15.74 -5.66 20.24
CA LEU A 374 -15.64 -4.91 18.99
C LEU A 374 -14.88 -5.68 17.91
N THR A 375 -13.84 -6.43 18.27
CA THR A 375 -13.11 -7.30 17.33
C THR A 375 -14.03 -8.37 16.74
N ASN A 376 -14.86 -9.01 17.58
CA ASN A 376 -15.83 -10.02 17.12
C ASN A 376 -16.93 -9.41 16.24
N GLU A 377 -17.45 -8.23 16.59
CA GLU A 377 -18.47 -7.53 15.79
C GLU A 377 -17.94 -7.07 14.43
N VAL A 378 -16.72 -6.51 14.38
CA VAL A 378 -16.06 -6.12 13.13
C VAL A 378 -15.84 -7.34 12.24
N GLU A 379 -15.35 -8.45 12.81
CA GLU A 379 -15.16 -9.70 12.08
C GLU A 379 -16.47 -10.25 11.51
N GLN A 380 -17.53 -10.35 12.34
CA GLN A 380 -18.81 -10.88 11.89
C GLN A 380 -19.36 -10.07 10.72
N LYS A 381 -19.39 -8.74 10.84
CA LYS A 381 -19.89 -7.87 9.76
C LYS A 381 -19.02 -7.94 8.51
N ALA A 382 -17.70 -8.10 8.67
CA ALA A 382 -16.80 -8.27 7.52
C ALA A 382 -17.03 -9.62 6.82
N TRP A 383 -17.28 -10.70 7.57
CA TRP A 383 -17.68 -11.99 7.01
C TRP A 383 -19.01 -11.93 6.27
N ASP A 384 -20.01 -11.26 6.81
CA ASP A 384 -21.30 -11.08 6.12
C ASP A 384 -21.11 -10.43 4.75
N LEU A 385 -20.25 -9.41 4.66
CA LEU A 385 -19.93 -8.73 3.42
C LEU A 385 -19.07 -9.60 2.48
N ILE A 386 -18.10 -10.37 3.00
CA ILE A 386 -17.32 -11.34 2.21
C ILE A 386 -18.23 -12.42 1.62
N HIS A 387 -19.18 -12.98 2.39
CA HIS A 387 -20.12 -13.98 1.91
C HIS A 387 -21.02 -13.43 0.78
N LYS A 388 -21.43 -12.17 0.90
CA LYS A 388 -22.15 -11.48 -0.19
C LYS A 388 -21.29 -11.39 -1.45
N ILE A 389 -20.01 -11.02 -1.32
CA ILE A 389 -19.07 -10.96 -2.46
C ILE A 389 -18.82 -12.35 -3.06
N ASP A 390 -18.66 -13.38 -2.24
CA ASP A 390 -18.50 -14.76 -2.71
C ASP A 390 -19.74 -15.23 -3.50
N ALA A 391 -20.95 -14.89 -3.04
CA ALA A 391 -22.20 -15.19 -3.74
C ALA A 391 -22.32 -14.47 -5.10
N MET A 392 -21.60 -13.35 -5.29
CA MET A 392 -21.50 -12.63 -6.55
C MET A 392 -20.44 -13.20 -7.51
N GLY A 393 -19.72 -14.25 -7.12
CA GLY A 393 -18.62 -14.83 -7.90
C GLY A 393 -17.22 -14.38 -7.45
N GLY A 394 -17.11 -13.71 -6.31
CA GLY A 394 -15.84 -13.25 -5.74
C GLY A 394 -15.49 -11.81 -6.14
N ALA A 395 -14.32 -11.34 -5.66
CA ALA A 395 -13.93 -9.93 -5.72
C ALA A 395 -13.88 -9.37 -7.15
N VAL A 396 -13.34 -10.12 -8.11
CA VAL A 396 -13.24 -9.68 -9.51
C VAL A 396 -14.61 -9.36 -10.07
N SER A 397 -15.57 -10.30 -9.92
CA SER A 397 -16.93 -10.10 -10.43
C SER A 397 -17.67 -9.00 -9.67
N ALA A 398 -17.48 -8.88 -8.35
CA ALA A 398 -18.08 -7.81 -7.57
C ALA A 398 -17.60 -6.41 -8.01
N ILE A 399 -16.34 -6.27 -8.42
CA ILE A 399 -15.77 -5.04 -8.97
C ILE A 399 -16.31 -4.75 -10.37
N GLU A 400 -16.38 -5.77 -11.25
CA GLU A 400 -16.92 -5.63 -12.61
C GLU A 400 -18.40 -5.25 -12.61
N GLN A 401 -19.16 -5.70 -11.60
CA GLN A 401 -20.56 -5.35 -11.39
C GLN A 401 -20.76 -3.98 -10.71
N GLY A 402 -19.70 -3.28 -10.33
CA GLY A 402 -19.77 -1.96 -9.67
C GLY A 402 -20.12 -1.99 -8.18
N PHE A 403 -20.32 -3.17 -7.58
CA PHE A 403 -20.81 -3.30 -6.21
C PHE A 403 -19.87 -2.68 -5.18
N VAL A 404 -18.57 -2.92 -5.31
CA VAL A 404 -17.57 -2.40 -4.35
C VAL A 404 -17.53 -0.88 -4.42
N GLN A 405 -17.53 -0.32 -5.63
CA GLN A 405 -17.52 1.12 -5.88
C GLN A 405 -18.77 1.79 -5.30
N ASP A 406 -19.95 1.20 -5.50
CA ASP A 406 -21.22 1.71 -4.99
C ASP A 406 -21.28 1.70 -3.44
N GLU A 407 -20.76 0.66 -2.80
CA GLU A 407 -20.69 0.57 -1.33
C GLU A 407 -19.74 1.63 -0.73
N ILE A 408 -18.59 1.86 -1.39
CA ILE A 408 -17.64 2.92 -0.99
C ILE A 408 -18.29 4.29 -1.16
N ALA A 409 -18.88 4.57 -2.32
CA ALA A 409 -19.53 5.85 -2.60
C ALA A 409 -20.67 6.16 -1.62
N ARG A 410 -21.48 5.15 -1.26
CA ARG A 410 -22.55 5.30 -0.27
C ARG A 410 -22.02 5.65 1.12
N SER A 411 -20.96 4.98 1.54
CA SER A 411 -20.30 5.27 2.83
C SER A 411 -19.68 6.67 2.86
N ALA A 412 -18.98 7.05 1.78
CA ALA A 412 -18.40 8.38 1.61
C ALA A 412 -19.47 9.48 1.68
N TYR A 413 -20.58 9.29 0.96
CA TYR A 413 -21.70 10.24 0.94
C TYR A 413 -22.32 10.40 2.33
N LYS A 414 -22.59 9.29 3.05
CA LYS A 414 -23.11 9.35 4.42
C LYS A 414 -22.15 10.08 5.35
N TYR A 415 -20.85 9.80 5.28
CA TYR A 415 -19.84 10.48 6.09
C TYR A 415 -19.87 12.00 5.84
N GLN A 416 -19.94 12.42 4.57
CA GLN A 416 -19.99 13.83 4.21
C GLN A 416 -21.26 14.51 4.73
N GLN A 417 -22.42 13.86 4.61
CA GLN A 417 -23.67 14.35 5.20
C GLN A 417 -23.55 14.53 6.72
N ASP A 418 -22.90 13.60 7.42
CA ASP A 418 -22.74 13.67 8.87
C ASP A 418 -21.84 14.84 9.29
N VAL A 419 -20.81 15.14 8.50
CA VAL A 419 -19.95 16.31 8.69
C VAL A 419 -20.74 17.61 8.47
N GLU A 420 -21.52 17.70 7.39
CA GLU A 420 -22.31 18.89 7.05
C GLU A 420 -23.43 19.15 8.06
N ASN A 421 -24.07 18.08 8.56
CA ASN A 421 -25.13 18.15 9.56
C ASN A 421 -24.60 18.32 11.00
N ASN A 422 -23.29 18.40 11.20
CA ASN A 422 -22.63 18.43 12.52
C ASN A 422 -22.93 17.21 13.41
N GLU A 423 -23.37 16.10 12.84
CA GLU A 423 -23.45 14.81 13.52
C GLU A 423 -22.05 14.27 13.79
N LYS A 424 -21.11 14.55 12.86
CA LYS A 424 -19.69 14.27 13.00
C LYS A 424 -18.89 15.56 13.10
N ILE A 425 -18.20 15.73 14.23
CA ILE A 425 -17.42 16.94 14.50
C ILE A 425 -15.99 16.80 13.95
N ILE A 426 -15.59 17.76 13.12
CA ILE A 426 -14.23 17.92 12.63
C ILE A 426 -13.67 19.24 13.20
N VAL A 427 -12.81 19.11 14.21
CA VAL A 427 -12.20 20.25 14.92
C VAL A 427 -11.43 21.14 13.94
N GLY A 428 -11.72 22.45 13.97
CA GLY A 428 -11.14 23.46 13.09
C GLY A 428 -11.85 23.62 11.74
N VAL A 429 -12.83 22.75 11.43
CA VAL A 429 -13.59 22.79 10.16
C VAL A 429 -15.06 23.14 10.40
N ASN A 430 -15.82 22.29 11.09
CA ASN A 430 -17.24 22.55 11.37
C ASN A 430 -17.52 22.95 12.84
N LYS A 431 -16.54 22.76 13.73
CA LYS A 431 -16.59 23.20 15.12
C LYS A 431 -15.23 23.68 15.60
N PHE A 432 -15.23 24.67 16.50
CA PHE A 432 -13.99 25.32 17.00
C PHE A 432 -13.17 25.98 15.89
N THR A 433 -13.87 26.62 14.95
CA THR A 433 -13.25 27.37 13.85
C THR A 433 -12.62 28.67 14.35
N THR A 434 -11.61 29.15 13.62
CA THR A 434 -10.89 30.39 13.91
C THR A 434 -10.94 31.31 12.70
N THR A 435 -10.93 32.62 12.91
CA THR A 435 -10.92 33.62 11.82
C THR A 435 -9.52 33.92 11.28
N ASP A 436 -8.48 33.49 11.99
CA ASP A 436 -7.09 33.73 11.62
C ASP A 436 -6.62 32.69 10.60
N THR A 437 -6.36 33.13 9.36
CA THR A 437 -5.88 32.27 8.27
C THR A 437 -4.51 32.75 7.84
N GLN A 438 -3.45 32.18 8.39
CA GLN A 438 -2.14 32.29 7.75
C GLN A 438 -2.11 31.39 6.52
N PRO A 439 -1.76 31.91 5.33
CA PRO A 439 -1.59 31.06 4.15
C PRO A 439 -0.45 30.07 4.43
N PRO A 440 -0.69 28.76 4.28
CA PRO A 440 0.34 27.78 4.55
C PRO A 440 1.46 27.87 3.50
N GLU A 441 2.66 27.47 3.90
CA GLU A 441 3.73 27.18 2.95
C GLU A 441 3.36 25.91 2.18
N VAL A 442 3.30 26.01 0.85
CA VAL A 442 2.90 24.91 -0.04
C VAL A 442 4.11 24.50 -0.85
N PHE A 443 4.49 23.23 -0.78
CA PHE A 443 5.55 22.70 -1.63
C PHE A 443 5.08 22.69 -3.10
N ARG A 444 5.84 23.35 -3.98
CA ARG A 444 5.55 23.43 -5.42
C ARG A 444 6.66 22.78 -6.22
N ILE A 445 6.25 22.09 -7.29
CA ILE A 445 7.14 21.37 -8.20
C ILE A 445 7.28 22.18 -9.49
N ASP A 446 8.51 22.26 -9.99
CA ASP A 446 8.85 22.98 -11.21
C ASP A 446 8.45 22.16 -12.45
N ASP A 447 7.68 22.76 -13.37
CA ASP A 447 7.27 22.12 -14.63
C ASP A 447 8.47 21.83 -15.56
N SER A 448 9.65 22.44 -15.31
CA SER A 448 10.89 22.18 -16.06
C SER A 448 11.33 20.72 -16.02
N ILE A 449 10.87 19.94 -15.04
CA ILE A 449 11.20 18.52 -14.87
C ILE A 449 10.86 17.69 -16.11
N ARG A 450 9.72 17.98 -16.74
CA ARG A 450 9.30 17.27 -17.96
C ARG A 450 10.34 17.41 -19.07
N GLN A 451 10.88 18.61 -19.25
CA GLN A 451 11.89 18.87 -20.27
C GLN A 451 13.17 18.09 -19.97
N ILE A 452 13.61 18.10 -18.70
CA ILE A 452 14.79 17.34 -18.24
C ILE A 452 14.63 15.85 -18.52
N GLN A 453 13.50 15.25 -18.13
CA GLN A 453 13.24 13.81 -18.36
C GLN A 453 13.13 13.48 -19.85
N SER A 454 12.47 14.35 -20.62
CA SER A 454 12.33 14.19 -22.07
C SER A 454 13.69 14.20 -22.78
N ASP A 455 14.62 15.05 -22.35
CA ASP A 455 15.95 15.12 -22.93
C ASP A 455 16.83 13.92 -22.51
N LYS A 456 16.67 13.40 -21.27
CA LYS A 456 17.27 12.12 -20.86
C LYS A 456 16.78 10.95 -21.72
N LEU A 457 15.47 10.88 -21.99
CA LEU A 457 14.87 9.86 -22.86
C LEU A 457 15.40 9.92 -24.29
N LYS A 458 15.50 11.12 -24.89
CA LYS A 458 16.10 11.29 -26.22
C LYS A 458 17.55 10.78 -26.25
N ALA A 459 18.35 11.14 -25.24
CA ALA A 459 19.73 10.70 -25.13
C ALA A 459 19.84 9.17 -24.97
N LEU A 460 18.97 8.57 -24.15
CA LEU A 460 18.89 7.12 -23.94
C LEU A 460 18.59 6.38 -25.24
N ARG A 461 17.51 6.78 -25.94
CA ARG A 461 17.08 6.14 -27.19
C ARG A 461 18.12 6.30 -28.31
N ALA A 462 18.90 7.39 -28.31
CA ALA A 462 19.99 7.61 -29.25
C ALA A 462 21.21 6.71 -29.02
N ARG A 463 21.53 6.38 -27.76
CA ARG A 463 22.77 5.63 -27.40
C ARG A 463 22.59 4.11 -27.26
N ARG A 464 21.37 3.63 -27.00
CA ARG A 464 21.10 2.19 -26.76
C ARG A 464 21.09 1.37 -28.06
N ASN A 465 21.14 0.04 -27.92
CA ASN A 465 20.97 -0.87 -29.06
C ASN A 465 19.48 -1.03 -29.43
N ASN A 466 19.01 -0.23 -30.38
CA ASN A 466 17.59 -0.24 -30.78
C ASN A 466 17.14 -1.54 -31.45
N THR A 467 18.02 -2.29 -32.12
CA THR A 467 17.66 -3.61 -32.66
C THR A 467 17.38 -4.60 -31.53
N ALA A 468 18.25 -4.65 -30.52
CA ALA A 468 18.05 -5.52 -29.36
C ALA A 468 16.78 -5.18 -28.57
N VAL A 469 16.42 -3.89 -28.50
CA VAL A 469 15.16 -3.40 -27.92
C VAL A 469 13.95 -3.88 -28.74
N GLN A 470 13.97 -3.72 -30.05
CA GLN A 470 12.87 -4.18 -30.91
C GLN A 470 12.66 -5.69 -30.80
N ASP A 471 13.75 -6.47 -30.81
CA ASP A 471 13.70 -7.94 -30.69
C ASP A 471 13.08 -8.39 -29.36
N ILE A 472 13.44 -7.76 -28.23
CA ILE A 472 12.90 -8.15 -26.93
C ILE A 472 11.44 -7.71 -26.74
N LEU A 473 11.05 -6.53 -27.25
CA LEU A 473 9.66 -6.09 -27.23
C LEU A 473 8.77 -7.01 -28.08
N GLN A 474 9.26 -7.49 -29.23
CA GLN A 474 8.54 -8.48 -30.04
C GLN A 474 8.35 -9.80 -29.28
N ARG A 475 9.36 -10.27 -28.54
CA ARG A 475 9.24 -11.46 -27.68
C ARG A 475 8.23 -11.25 -26.54
N ILE A 476 8.23 -10.07 -25.90
CA ILE A 476 7.22 -9.73 -24.88
C ILE A 476 5.81 -9.76 -25.48
N SER A 477 5.62 -9.15 -26.66
CA SER A 477 4.34 -9.14 -27.37
C SER A 477 3.86 -10.57 -27.69
N ALA A 478 4.75 -11.44 -28.19
CA ALA A 478 4.43 -12.83 -28.46
C ALA A 478 4.05 -13.60 -27.18
N ALA A 479 4.84 -13.44 -26.10
CA ALA A 479 4.57 -14.08 -24.82
C ALA A 479 3.25 -13.63 -24.18
N ALA A 480 2.87 -12.36 -24.37
CA ALA A 480 1.60 -11.80 -23.89
C ALA A 480 0.36 -12.53 -24.47
N GLY A 481 0.47 -13.18 -25.63
CA GLY A 481 -0.57 -14.03 -26.21
C GLY A 481 -0.59 -15.49 -25.72
N THR A 482 0.32 -15.87 -24.82
CA THR A 482 0.48 -17.26 -24.33
C THR A 482 0.28 -17.36 -22.81
N THR A 483 0.61 -18.49 -22.20
CA THR A 483 0.66 -18.69 -20.74
C THR A 483 2.08 -18.57 -20.16
N GLU A 484 3.08 -18.22 -20.98
CA GLU A 484 4.46 -18.03 -20.54
C GLU A 484 4.56 -16.88 -19.51
N ASN A 485 5.40 -17.06 -18.49
CA ASN A 485 5.65 -16.02 -17.51
C ASN A 485 6.47 -14.88 -18.14
N ILE A 486 5.94 -13.65 -18.13
CA ILE A 486 6.59 -12.52 -18.82
C ILE A 486 7.74 -11.88 -18.04
N MET A 487 7.86 -12.12 -16.72
CA MET A 487 8.86 -11.45 -15.87
C MET A 487 10.31 -11.61 -16.35
N PRO A 488 10.79 -12.79 -16.77
CA PRO A 488 12.15 -12.93 -17.30
C PRO A 488 12.42 -12.03 -18.52
N LEU A 489 11.43 -11.91 -19.43
CA LEU A 489 11.55 -11.07 -20.62
C LEU A 489 11.55 -9.58 -20.26
N VAL A 490 10.75 -9.18 -19.26
CA VAL A 490 10.70 -7.79 -18.78
C VAL A 490 12.01 -7.39 -18.11
N VAL A 491 12.62 -8.28 -17.32
CA VAL A 491 13.98 -8.07 -16.76
C VAL A 491 15.02 -7.93 -17.86
N GLU A 492 15.00 -8.81 -18.86
CA GLU A 492 15.90 -8.70 -20.02
C GLU A 492 15.68 -7.39 -20.81
N ALA A 493 14.43 -6.93 -20.94
CA ALA A 493 14.08 -5.71 -21.66
C ALA A 493 14.65 -4.46 -20.97
N VAL A 494 14.48 -4.34 -19.65
CA VAL A 494 15.02 -3.18 -18.93
C VAL A 494 16.55 -3.20 -18.84
N GLU A 495 17.19 -4.38 -18.81
CA GLU A 495 18.65 -4.52 -18.93
C GLU A 495 19.17 -4.06 -20.31
N LYS A 496 18.32 -4.14 -21.34
CA LYS A 496 18.57 -3.59 -22.69
C LYS A 496 18.15 -2.12 -22.84
N TYR A 497 17.76 -1.48 -21.74
CA TYR A 497 17.28 -0.09 -21.71
C TYR A 497 16.01 0.16 -22.55
N CYS A 498 15.10 -0.82 -22.63
CA CYS A 498 13.71 -0.52 -22.96
C CYS A 498 13.14 0.44 -21.91
N THR A 499 12.32 1.39 -22.34
CA THR A 499 11.65 2.30 -21.41
C THR A 499 10.42 1.63 -20.80
N LEU A 500 9.94 2.22 -19.71
CA LEU A 500 8.71 1.82 -19.05
C LEU A 500 7.52 1.92 -20.02
N GLY A 501 7.40 3.04 -20.74
CA GLY A 501 6.36 3.26 -21.72
C GLY A 501 6.41 2.25 -22.87
N GLU A 502 7.60 1.91 -23.38
CA GLU A 502 7.74 0.92 -24.46
C GLU A 502 7.24 -0.48 -24.06
N ILE A 503 7.55 -0.90 -22.84
CA ILE A 503 7.09 -2.20 -22.31
C ILE A 503 5.57 -2.15 -22.06
N ALA A 504 5.08 -1.08 -21.46
CA ALA A 504 3.65 -0.91 -21.18
C ALA A 504 2.82 -0.86 -22.48
N ASP A 505 3.26 -0.09 -23.47
CA ASP A 505 2.56 0.04 -24.75
C ASP A 505 2.62 -1.24 -25.59
N THR A 506 3.71 -2.01 -25.48
CA THR A 506 3.80 -3.34 -26.11
C THR A 506 2.68 -4.26 -25.60
N LEU A 507 2.41 -4.26 -24.30
CA LEU A 507 1.33 -5.05 -23.70
C LEU A 507 -0.05 -4.44 -23.95
N ARG A 508 -0.15 -3.11 -23.96
CA ARG A 508 -1.36 -2.37 -24.32
C ARG A 508 -1.84 -2.70 -25.73
N ASN A 509 -0.93 -2.90 -26.68
CA ASN A 509 -1.25 -3.34 -28.04
C ASN A 509 -1.82 -4.76 -28.13
N VAL A 510 -1.54 -5.62 -27.15
CA VAL A 510 -2.03 -7.02 -27.12
C VAL A 510 -3.30 -7.16 -26.29
N TRP A 511 -3.34 -6.53 -25.12
CA TRP A 511 -4.43 -6.70 -24.14
C TRP A 511 -5.46 -5.58 -24.15
N GLY A 512 -5.17 -4.47 -24.81
CA GLY A 512 -5.98 -3.26 -24.78
C GLY A 512 -5.90 -2.51 -23.45
N GLU A 513 -6.74 -1.49 -23.32
CA GLU A 513 -6.89 -0.66 -22.13
C GLU A 513 -8.25 -0.89 -21.48
N TYR A 514 -8.27 -0.86 -20.14
CA TYR A 514 -9.53 -0.79 -19.39
C TYR A 514 -10.15 0.61 -19.49
N LYS A 515 -11.49 0.70 -19.52
CA LYS A 515 -12.24 1.94 -19.70
C LYS A 515 -13.37 2.06 -18.71
#